data_AF-A0A7S0NIN0-F1
#
_entry.id   AF-A0A7S0NIN0-F1
#
_cell.length_a   1.000
_cell.length_b   1.000
_cell.length_c   1.000
_cell.angle_alpha   90.00
_cell.angle_beta   90.00
_cell.angle_gamma   90.00
#
_symmetry.space_group_name_H-M   'P 1'
#
loop_
_entity.id
_entity.type
_entity.pdbx_description
1 polymer ?
#
loop_
_entity_poly.entity_id
_entity_poly.type
_entity_poly.pdbx_seq_one_letter_code
_entity_poly.pdbx_strand_id
1 'polypeptide(L)'
;AAARRLRAARATARRIARLPRPKTLSSCVDALRQARRGDETAASKSSIDRADEAEGAVHAAEALIRAAPEEIIGCAPAMVSALLHAHPATPDPEPLGAARQKALAATCAVVPGLAGSALAFEAFASGRCDAGQKLEVLDAVADAARELAALPPVPDRDGDGAPRLPATGDARLLGDHSKKPPGRGRKVGRERVFAPASLARLRAGPSAVADAASKPRRTRAHLIGASLAGPLLAGAVEMVRQAEERAFAAAREEAAARANPDAVHVPGGGIDALVLGRTLGCLGECCAAARNAPDAAKIAGAVLELALSPGAMNHAQPHVRRAALFACVGAVTSVPPAAAWHALSGGVGGVAAGSALAGGLAALEDAAGRARVTDPDGDARGLALRAQLSAADL
;
A
#
# COMPACT_ATOMS: atom_id res chain seq x y z
N ALA A 1 -0.50 23.92 29.98
CA ALA A 1 -1.27 23.22 28.91
C ALA A 1 -0.96 21.71 28.83
N ALA A 2 0.32 21.29 28.76
CA ALA A 2 0.69 19.87 28.62
C ALA A 2 0.13 18.93 29.71
N ALA A 3 0.19 19.33 30.98
CA ALA A 3 -0.35 18.51 32.09
C ALA A 3 -1.87 18.28 32.00
N ARG A 4 -2.64 19.25 31.47
CA ARG A 4 -4.09 19.10 31.27
C ARG A 4 -4.39 18.12 30.13
N ARG A 5 -3.65 18.20 29.02
CA ARG A 5 -3.75 17.25 27.90
C ARG A 5 -3.41 15.81 28.34
N LEU A 6 -2.37 15.64 29.14
CA LEU A 6 -1.98 14.32 29.67
C LEU A 6 -3.08 13.72 30.58
N ARG A 7 -3.71 14.55 31.42
CA ARG A 7 -4.82 14.11 32.29
C ARG A 7 -6.04 13.70 31.45
N ALA A 8 -6.39 14.47 30.42
CA ALA A 8 -7.47 14.15 29.51
C ALA A 8 -7.20 12.83 28.77
N ALA A 9 -6.02 12.67 28.17
CA ALA A 9 -5.63 11.42 27.49
C ALA A 9 -5.69 10.19 28.41
N ARG A 10 -5.27 10.32 29.68
CA ARG A 10 -5.40 9.24 30.67
C ARG A 10 -6.84 8.92 31.03
N ALA A 11 -7.72 9.92 31.09
CA ALA A 11 -9.14 9.71 31.35
C ALA A 11 -9.81 8.97 30.18
N THR A 12 -9.54 9.40 28.95
CA THR A 12 -9.97 8.74 27.70
C THR A 12 -9.49 7.29 27.66
N ALA A 13 -8.20 7.03 27.92
CA ALA A 13 -7.68 5.66 27.96
C ALA A 13 -8.36 4.76 29.00
N ARG A 14 -8.67 5.30 30.20
CA ARG A 14 -9.40 4.58 31.24
C ARG A 14 -10.85 4.28 30.84
N ARG A 15 -11.50 5.19 30.12
CA ARG A 15 -12.86 4.97 29.57
C ARG A 15 -12.83 3.86 28.53
N ILE A 16 -11.92 3.94 27.56
CA ILE A 16 -11.76 2.93 26.49
C ILE A 16 -11.42 1.53 27.08
N ALA A 17 -10.69 1.48 28.19
CA ALA A 17 -10.40 0.22 28.88
C ALA A 17 -11.63 -0.42 29.55
N ARG A 18 -12.68 0.36 29.85
CA ARG A 18 -13.93 -0.11 30.48
C ARG A 18 -15.00 -0.50 29.48
N LEU A 19 -14.83 -0.17 28.20
CA LEU A 19 -15.79 -0.51 27.16
C LEU A 19 -15.93 -2.04 27.02
N PRO A 20 -17.14 -2.54 26.73
CA PRO A 20 -17.35 -3.95 26.46
C PRO A 20 -16.57 -4.37 25.21
N ARG A 21 -15.79 -5.46 25.32
CA ARG A 21 -14.96 -5.96 24.22
C ARG A 21 -15.47 -7.29 23.69
N PRO A 22 -15.65 -7.44 22.38
CA PRO A 22 -15.96 -8.74 21.79
C PRO A 22 -14.80 -9.72 22.02
N LYS A 23 -15.13 -11.00 22.16
CA LYS A 23 -14.14 -12.09 22.36
C LYS A 23 -13.77 -12.80 21.05
N THR A 24 -14.62 -12.72 20.03
CA THR A 24 -14.47 -13.40 18.74
C THR A 24 -14.63 -12.41 17.60
N LEU A 25 -14.10 -12.75 16.43
CA LEU A 25 -14.26 -11.93 15.22
C LEU A 25 -15.73 -11.81 14.79
N SER A 26 -16.52 -12.88 14.91
CA SER A 26 -17.96 -12.85 14.62
C SER A 26 -18.70 -11.86 15.52
N SER A 27 -18.49 -11.92 16.83
CA SER A 27 -19.08 -10.99 17.79
C SER A 27 -18.62 -9.55 17.54
N CYS A 28 -17.39 -9.36 17.09
CA CYS A 28 -16.88 -8.05 16.69
C CYS A 28 -17.65 -7.50 15.48
N VAL A 29 -17.82 -8.30 14.42
CA VAL A 29 -18.61 -7.91 13.24
C VAL A 29 -20.06 -7.58 13.61
N ASP A 30 -20.68 -8.39 14.47
CA ASP A 30 -22.06 -8.17 14.90
C ASP A 30 -22.22 -6.87 15.70
N ALA A 31 -21.31 -6.59 16.63
CA ALA A 31 -21.31 -5.35 17.40
C ALA A 31 -21.15 -4.11 16.49
N LEU A 32 -20.26 -4.18 15.50
CA LEU A 32 -20.06 -3.09 14.53
C LEU A 32 -21.28 -2.89 13.62
N ARG A 33 -21.95 -3.97 13.20
CA ARG A 33 -23.15 -3.90 12.35
C ARG A 33 -24.37 -3.36 13.09
N GLN A 34 -24.50 -3.64 14.39
CA GLN A 34 -25.59 -3.12 15.22
C GLN A 34 -25.58 -1.59 15.29
N ALA A 35 -24.43 -0.93 15.15
CA ALA A 35 -24.38 0.53 15.03
C ALA A 35 -24.99 1.05 13.72
N ARG A 36 -24.99 0.24 12.65
CA ARG A 36 -25.51 0.62 11.33
C ARG A 36 -27.02 0.46 11.21
N ARG A 37 -27.58 -0.57 11.85
CA ARG A 37 -29.01 -0.83 11.83
C ARG A 37 -29.61 -0.19 13.08
N GLY A 38 -30.24 0.96 12.90
CA GLY A 38 -31.19 1.49 13.88
C GLY A 38 -32.45 0.61 14.02
N ASP A 39 -32.33 -0.70 13.80
CA ASP A 39 -33.42 -1.64 13.96
C ASP A 39 -33.79 -1.67 15.44
N GLU A 40 -34.91 -1.03 15.77
CA GLU A 40 -35.59 -1.09 17.07
C GLU A 40 -36.16 -2.47 17.38
N THR A 41 -35.89 -3.47 16.53
CA THR A 41 -36.48 -4.79 16.66
C THR A 41 -35.62 -5.69 17.57
N ALA A 42 -36.09 -5.77 18.82
CA ALA A 42 -35.89 -6.86 19.78
C ALA A 42 -34.48 -7.06 20.37
N ALA A 43 -33.84 -6.01 20.89
CA ALA A 43 -32.74 -6.16 21.85
C ALA A 43 -32.92 -5.22 23.05
N SER A 44 -32.89 -5.78 24.25
CA SER A 44 -32.98 -5.14 25.58
C SER A 44 -31.89 -4.10 25.92
N LYS A 45 -31.08 -3.70 24.94
CA LYS A 45 -29.95 -2.78 25.10
C LYS A 45 -30.32 -1.38 24.66
N SER A 46 -29.94 -0.38 25.45
CA SER A 46 -30.12 1.02 25.08
C SER A 46 -29.25 1.41 23.88
N SER A 47 -29.57 2.53 23.22
CA SER A 47 -28.73 3.08 22.15
C SER A 47 -27.31 3.41 22.61
N ILE A 48 -27.15 3.79 23.88
CA ILE A 48 -25.85 4.06 24.52
C ILE A 48 -25.05 2.77 24.65
N ASP A 49 -25.68 1.68 25.13
CA ASP A 49 -25.00 0.39 25.28
C ASP A 49 -24.51 -0.14 23.92
N ARG A 50 -25.28 0.06 22.85
CA ARG A 50 -24.88 -0.33 21.48
C ARG A 50 -23.71 0.53 20.97
N ALA A 51 -23.71 1.82 21.27
CA ALA A 51 -22.60 2.71 20.91
C ALA A 51 -21.31 2.32 21.65
N ASP A 52 -21.40 2.02 22.95
CA ASP A 52 -20.27 1.56 23.76
C ASP A 52 -19.74 0.18 23.29
N GLU A 53 -20.63 -0.73 22.90
CA GLU A 53 -20.28 -2.03 22.29
C GLU A 53 -19.57 -1.87 20.94
N ALA A 54 -20.05 -0.98 20.08
CA ALA A 54 -19.40 -0.69 18.82
C ALA A 54 -18.05 0.02 19.01
N GLU A 55 -17.94 0.99 19.91
CA GLU A 55 -16.68 1.67 20.25
C GLU A 55 -15.66 0.66 20.80
N GLY A 56 -16.10 -0.19 21.73
CA GLY A 56 -15.28 -1.26 22.29
C GLY A 56 -14.84 -2.29 21.25
N ALA A 57 -15.71 -2.62 20.29
CA ALA A 57 -15.38 -3.50 19.16
C ALA A 57 -14.30 -2.91 18.25
N VAL A 58 -14.39 -1.63 17.88
CA VAL A 58 -13.34 -0.94 17.09
C VAL A 58 -11.99 -1.01 17.79
N HIS A 59 -11.94 -0.73 19.10
CA HIS A 59 -10.70 -0.78 19.88
C HIS A 59 -10.16 -2.20 20.13
N ALA A 60 -10.97 -3.24 19.97
CA ALA A 60 -10.56 -4.64 20.12
C ALA A 60 -10.21 -5.31 18.79
N ALA A 61 -10.73 -4.79 17.66
CA ALA A 61 -10.67 -5.44 16.36
C ALA A 61 -9.24 -5.78 15.93
N GLU A 62 -8.30 -4.83 16.01
CA GLU A 62 -6.89 -5.07 15.62
C GLU A 62 -6.28 -6.27 16.36
N ALA A 63 -6.46 -6.31 17.68
CA ALA A 63 -5.90 -7.37 18.51
C ALA A 63 -6.53 -8.73 18.18
N LEU A 64 -7.85 -8.78 17.93
CA LEU A 64 -8.55 -10.00 17.55
C LEU A 64 -8.09 -10.52 16.17
N ILE A 65 -7.96 -9.61 15.19
CA ILE A 65 -7.49 -9.96 13.84
C ILE A 65 -6.08 -10.55 13.88
N ARG A 66 -5.19 -9.96 14.67
CA ARG A 66 -3.80 -10.44 14.82
C ARG A 66 -3.70 -11.72 15.64
N ALA A 67 -4.65 -11.97 16.56
CA ALA A 67 -4.68 -13.17 17.37
C ALA A 67 -5.21 -14.40 16.63
N ALA A 68 -6.16 -14.22 15.70
CA ALA A 68 -6.81 -15.30 14.95
C ALA A 68 -6.82 -15.01 13.42
N PRO A 69 -5.65 -15.04 12.75
CA PRO A 69 -5.53 -14.72 11.32
C PRO A 69 -6.21 -15.74 10.38
N GLU A 70 -6.48 -16.95 10.83
CA GLU A 70 -7.21 -17.98 10.09
C GLU A 70 -8.72 -17.71 10.06
N GLU A 71 -9.29 -17.16 11.14
CA GLU A 71 -10.73 -16.90 11.25
C GLU A 71 -11.17 -15.70 10.38
N ILE A 72 -10.28 -14.73 10.16
CA ILE A 72 -10.59 -13.52 9.38
C ILE A 72 -10.87 -13.85 7.90
N ILE A 73 -10.34 -14.96 7.36
CA ILE A 73 -10.53 -15.34 5.95
C ILE A 73 -12.03 -15.47 5.61
N GLY A 74 -12.82 -16.06 6.50
CA GLY A 74 -14.25 -16.28 6.28
C GLY A 74 -15.11 -15.03 6.41
N CYS A 75 -14.60 -13.96 7.04
CA CYS A 75 -15.37 -12.75 7.33
C CYS A 75 -14.70 -11.43 6.90
N ALA A 76 -13.57 -11.47 6.18
CA ALA A 76 -12.79 -10.28 5.85
C ALA A 76 -13.59 -9.17 5.15
N PRO A 77 -14.41 -9.43 4.10
CA PRO A 77 -15.20 -8.37 3.47
C PRO A 77 -16.24 -7.77 4.42
N ALA A 78 -16.85 -8.62 5.26
CA ALA A 78 -17.80 -8.19 6.27
C ALA A 78 -17.14 -7.34 7.36
N MET A 79 -15.93 -7.71 7.79
CA MET A 79 -15.15 -6.96 8.76
C MET A 79 -14.73 -5.59 8.21
N VAL A 80 -14.23 -5.54 6.97
CA VAL A 80 -13.87 -4.29 6.28
C VAL A 80 -15.06 -3.34 6.21
N SER A 81 -16.20 -3.82 5.69
CA SER A 81 -17.42 -3.02 5.57
C SER A 81 -17.93 -2.55 6.93
N ALA A 82 -17.92 -3.43 7.94
CA ALA A 82 -18.38 -3.09 9.28
C ALA A 82 -17.47 -2.06 9.97
N LEU A 83 -16.14 -2.20 9.87
CA LEU A 83 -15.19 -1.25 10.43
C LEU A 83 -15.32 0.11 9.75
N LEU A 84 -15.31 0.18 8.41
CA LEU A 84 -15.32 1.43 7.67
C LEU A 84 -16.57 2.29 7.93
N HIS A 85 -17.70 1.64 8.20
CA HIS A 85 -18.97 2.30 8.50
C HIS A 85 -19.25 2.42 10.01
N ALA A 86 -18.34 1.97 10.89
CA ALA A 86 -18.50 2.09 12.32
C ALA A 86 -18.13 3.50 12.81
N HIS A 87 -19.18 4.31 13.02
CA HIS A 87 -19.08 5.65 13.62
C HIS A 87 -19.98 5.75 14.87
N PRO A 88 -19.70 4.97 15.92
CA PRO A 88 -20.43 5.09 17.17
C PRO A 88 -20.29 6.50 17.76
N ALA A 89 -21.37 6.99 18.38
CA ALA A 89 -21.33 8.26 19.07
C ALA A 89 -20.35 8.18 20.24
N THR A 90 -19.25 8.95 20.17
CA THR A 90 -18.21 8.96 21.20
C THR A 90 -17.77 10.38 21.54
N PRO A 91 -17.49 10.70 22.81
CA PRO A 91 -16.93 11.99 23.22
C PRO A 91 -15.53 12.27 22.64
N ASP A 92 -14.76 11.23 22.32
CA ASP A 92 -13.37 11.36 21.83
C ASP A 92 -13.24 10.69 20.43
N PRO A 93 -13.41 11.44 19.32
CA PRO A 93 -13.43 10.85 17.97
C PRO A 93 -12.04 10.48 17.42
N GLU A 94 -10.98 11.17 17.85
CA GLU A 94 -9.60 10.93 17.40
C GLU A 94 -9.07 9.51 17.72
N PRO A 95 -9.16 9.00 18.97
CA PRO A 95 -8.69 7.64 19.28
C PRO A 95 -9.52 6.56 18.57
N LEU A 96 -10.81 6.79 18.35
CA LEU A 96 -11.68 5.87 17.60
C LEU A 96 -11.20 5.75 16.15
N GLY A 97 -11.00 6.87 15.46
CA GLY A 97 -10.49 6.89 14.08
C GLY A 97 -9.12 6.22 13.97
N ALA A 98 -8.20 6.52 14.89
CA ALA A 98 -6.88 5.88 14.90
C ALA A 98 -6.96 4.35 15.13
N ALA A 99 -7.88 3.87 15.98
CA ALA A 99 -8.07 2.45 16.21
C ALA A 99 -8.71 1.74 15.01
N ARG A 100 -9.67 2.39 14.36
CA ARG A 100 -10.33 1.89 13.15
C ARG A 100 -9.35 1.77 11.99
N GLN A 101 -8.54 2.80 11.73
CA GLN A 101 -7.48 2.77 10.72
C GLN A 101 -6.49 1.62 10.97
N LYS A 102 -6.04 1.42 12.22
CA LYS A 102 -5.17 0.30 12.58
C LYS A 102 -5.82 -1.06 12.37
N ALA A 103 -7.10 -1.21 12.70
CA ALA A 103 -7.84 -2.44 12.47
C ALA A 103 -8.01 -2.74 10.97
N LEU A 104 -8.31 -1.73 10.15
CA LEU A 104 -8.36 -1.85 8.69
C LEU A 104 -7.00 -2.24 8.11
N ALA A 105 -5.93 -1.55 8.52
CA ALA A 105 -4.56 -1.86 8.10
C ALA A 105 -4.15 -3.29 8.51
N ALA A 106 -4.46 -3.73 9.73
CA ALA A 106 -4.20 -5.08 10.19
C ALA A 106 -4.98 -6.13 9.40
N THR A 107 -6.25 -5.85 9.05
CA THR A 107 -7.04 -6.74 8.19
C THR A 107 -6.37 -6.92 6.83
N CYS A 108 -5.90 -5.82 6.22
CA CYS A 108 -5.15 -5.85 4.96
C CYS A 108 -3.77 -6.49 5.06
N ALA A 109 -3.07 -6.35 6.18
CA ALA A 109 -1.76 -6.99 6.36
C ALA A 109 -1.89 -8.52 6.56
N VAL A 110 -2.98 -8.98 7.18
CA VAL A 110 -3.22 -10.40 7.48
C VAL A 110 -3.81 -11.13 6.26
N VAL A 111 -4.83 -10.56 5.60
CA VAL A 111 -5.51 -11.15 4.43
C VAL A 111 -5.58 -10.17 3.26
N PRO A 112 -4.44 -9.75 2.69
CA PRO A 112 -4.39 -8.68 1.70
C PRO A 112 -5.29 -8.93 0.49
N GLY A 113 -5.31 -10.16 -0.07
CA GLY A 113 -6.08 -10.46 -1.28
C GLY A 113 -7.59 -10.27 -1.14
N LEU A 114 -8.15 -10.57 0.04
CA LEU A 114 -9.58 -10.42 0.32
C LEU A 114 -9.91 -9.01 0.83
N ALA A 115 -9.07 -8.48 1.73
CA ALA A 115 -9.35 -7.20 2.38
C ALA A 115 -9.04 -5.99 1.49
N GLY A 116 -7.96 -6.05 0.71
CA GLY A 116 -7.57 -4.94 -0.16
C GLY A 116 -8.55 -4.70 -1.30
N SER A 117 -9.03 -5.78 -1.93
CA SER A 117 -10.09 -5.69 -2.94
C SER A 117 -11.42 -5.21 -2.34
N ALA A 118 -11.80 -5.70 -1.16
CA ALA A 118 -13.00 -5.24 -0.45
C ALA A 118 -12.92 -3.74 -0.08
N LEU A 119 -11.76 -3.26 0.41
CA LEU A 119 -11.55 -1.84 0.73
C LEU A 119 -11.66 -0.96 -0.51
N ALA A 120 -10.98 -1.33 -1.59
CA ALA A 120 -11.03 -0.56 -2.84
C ALA A 120 -12.46 -0.52 -3.41
N PHE A 121 -13.19 -1.64 -3.35
CA PHE A 121 -14.59 -1.69 -3.75
C PHE A 121 -15.47 -0.78 -2.88
N GLU A 122 -15.34 -0.84 -1.55
CA GLU A 122 -16.12 0.01 -0.66
C GLU A 122 -15.82 1.50 -0.89
N ALA A 123 -14.55 1.86 -1.05
CA ALA A 123 -14.11 3.25 -1.22
C ALA A 123 -14.53 3.84 -2.56
N PHE A 124 -14.40 3.10 -3.66
CA PHE A 124 -14.49 3.67 -5.01
C PHE A 124 -15.66 3.17 -5.86
N ALA A 125 -16.23 2.00 -5.57
CA ALA A 125 -17.29 1.41 -6.38
C ALA A 125 -18.66 1.34 -5.68
N SER A 126 -18.69 1.22 -4.34
CA SER A 126 -19.95 0.99 -3.61
C SER A 126 -20.90 2.20 -3.59
N GLY A 127 -20.37 3.42 -3.76
CA GLY A 127 -21.12 4.67 -3.58
C GLY A 127 -21.52 4.99 -2.13
N ARG A 128 -21.05 4.20 -1.15
CA ARG A 128 -21.43 4.34 0.27
C ARG A 128 -20.45 5.14 1.12
N CYS A 129 -19.25 5.39 0.61
CA CYS A 129 -18.20 6.07 1.34
C CYS A 129 -18.16 7.56 1.01
N ASP A 130 -18.15 8.39 2.05
CA ASP A 130 -17.81 9.80 1.91
C ASP A 130 -16.29 9.97 1.70
N ALA A 131 -15.84 11.21 1.49
CA ALA A 131 -14.43 11.45 1.25
C ALA A 131 -13.55 11.20 2.47
N GLY A 132 -14.05 11.42 3.69
CA GLY A 132 -13.30 11.11 4.91
C GLY A 132 -13.00 9.61 5.00
N GLN A 133 -13.99 8.77 4.72
CA GLN A 133 -13.84 7.32 4.65
C GLN A 133 -12.90 6.88 3.53
N LYS A 134 -12.98 7.51 2.35
CA LYS A 134 -12.03 7.23 1.26
C LYS A 134 -10.59 7.55 1.66
N LEU A 135 -10.35 8.68 2.34
CA LEU A 135 -9.02 9.04 2.82
C LEU A 135 -8.53 8.05 3.89
N GLU A 136 -9.39 7.63 4.81
CA GLU A 136 -9.06 6.62 5.83
C GLU A 136 -8.69 5.27 5.21
N VAL A 137 -9.40 4.84 4.16
CA VAL A 137 -9.07 3.63 3.40
C VAL A 137 -7.67 3.73 2.80
N LEU A 138 -7.35 4.87 2.19
CA LEU A 138 -6.04 5.10 1.56
C LEU A 138 -4.90 5.09 2.59
N ASP A 139 -5.12 5.65 3.77
CA ASP A 139 -4.16 5.59 4.87
C ASP A 139 -3.97 4.17 5.42
N ALA A 140 -5.07 3.42 5.57
CA ALA A 140 -5.01 2.01 5.99
C ALA A 140 -4.28 1.13 4.96
N VAL A 141 -4.49 1.34 3.66
CA VAL A 141 -3.77 0.62 2.60
C VAL A 141 -2.28 0.96 2.61
N ALA A 142 -1.93 2.23 2.80
CA ALA A 142 -0.53 2.65 2.90
C ALA A 142 0.17 2.05 4.13
N ASP A 143 -0.50 2.03 5.29
CA ASP A 143 0.00 1.37 6.50
C ASP A 143 0.20 -0.13 6.28
N ALA A 144 -0.78 -0.81 5.67
CA ALA A 144 -0.70 -2.24 5.36
C ALA A 144 0.43 -2.55 4.37
N ALA A 145 0.63 -1.72 3.33
CA ALA A 145 1.73 -1.88 2.39
C ALA A 145 3.10 -1.77 3.08
N ARG A 146 3.27 -0.78 3.97
CA ARG A 146 4.49 -0.62 4.79
C ARG A 146 4.71 -1.81 5.71
N GLU A 147 3.66 -2.33 6.34
CA GLU A 147 3.74 -3.54 7.17
C GLU A 147 4.16 -4.77 6.36
N LEU A 148 3.51 -5.04 5.22
CA LEU A 148 3.83 -6.17 4.33
C LEU A 148 5.27 -6.10 3.80
N ALA A 149 5.76 -4.89 3.51
CA ALA A 149 7.14 -4.68 3.07
C ALA A 149 8.16 -4.94 4.20
N ALA A 150 7.78 -4.73 5.46
CA ALA A 150 8.63 -4.98 6.62
C ALA A 150 8.62 -6.44 7.09
N LEU A 151 7.57 -7.20 6.78
CA LEU A 151 7.42 -8.58 7.23
C LEU A 151 8.40 -9.55 6.55
N PRO A 152 8.96 -10.52 7.31
CA PRO A 152 9.79 -11.57 6.73
C PRO A 152 8.97 -12.49 5.80
N PRO A 153 9.64 -13.21 4.89
CA PRO A 153 8.98 -14.23 4.08
C PRO A 153 8.27 -15.24 4.96
N VAL A 154 7.11 -15.73 4.50
CA VAL A 154 6.62 -17.01 4.99
C VAL A 154 7.60 -18.07 4.48
N PRO A 155 8.19 -18.92 5.34
CA PRO A 155 9.00 -20.03 4.88
C PRO A 155 8.12 -20.91 4.00
N ASP A 156 8.56 -21.17 2.76
CA ASP A 156 7.87 -22.06 1.84
C ASP A 156 7.68 -23.42 2.57
N ARG A 157 6.42 -23.80 2.82
CA ARG A 157 6.10 -25.13 3.34
C ARG A 157 6.33 -26.23 2.29
N ASP A 158 6.49 -25.84 1.03
CA ASP A 158 6.49 -26.76 -0.12
C ASP A 158 7.82 -26.80 -0.89
N GLY A 159 8.96 -26.55 -0.22
CA GLY A 159 10.29 -26.66 -0.85
C GLY A 159 11.37 -27.20 0.08
N ASP A 160 11.66 -28.51 -0.01
CA ASP A 160 12.89 -29.18 0.43
C ASP A 160 13.48 -28.78 1.79
N GLY A 161 12.66 -28.84 2.84
CA GLY A 161 13.13 -28.53 4.19
C GLY A 161 12.16 -28.91 5.29
N ALA A 162 11.56 -30.11 5.23
CA ALA A 162 10.87 -30.65 6.40
C ALA A 162 11.84 -30.64 7.60
N PRO A 163 11.46 -30.07 8.76
CA PRO A 163 12.28 -30.19 9.96
C PRO A 163 12.27 -31.67 10.33
N ARG A 164 13.42 -32.34 10.16
CA ARG A 164 13.60 -33.71 10.61
C ARG A 164 13.32 -33.73 12.12
N LEU A 165 12.22 -34.36 12.50
CA LEU A 165 11.96 -34.78 13.87
C LEU A 165 13.22 -35.46 14.43
N PRO A 166 13.57 -35.26 15.70
CA PRO A 166 14.71 -35.95 16.31
C PRO A 166 14.38 -37.45 16.30
N ALA A 167 15.07 -38.20 15.44
CA ALA A 167 14.96 -39.64 15.38
C ALA A 167 15.61 -40.23 16.64
N THR A 168 14.82 -40.39 17.70
CA THR A 168 15.05 -41.43 18.70
C THR A 168 14.54 -42.74 18.12
N GLY A 169 15.44 -43.64 17.74
CA GLY A 169 15.08 -44.97 17.28
C GLY A 169 16.23 -45.64 16.54
N ASP A 170 16.79 -46.67 17.17
CA ASP A 170 17.93 -47.47 16.72
C ASP A 170 17.87 -47.89 15.25
N ALA A 171 18.87 -47.49 14.47
CA ALA A 171 19.17 -48.08 13.16
C ALA A 171 20.43 -48.95 13.28
N ARG A 172 20.24 -50.22 13.68
CA ARG A 172 21.13 -51.30 13.29
C ARG A 172 20.49 -52.02 12.10
N LEU A 173 21.13 -51.94 10.94
CA LEU A 173 21.46 -53.07 10.04
C LEU A 173 21.68 -52.59 8.60
N LEU A 174 22.75 -53.12 8.01
CA LEU A 174 23.15 -53.19 6.59
C LEU A 174 24.14 -52.12 6.08
N GLY A 175 25.32 -52.62 5.68
CA GLY A 175 26.46 -51.92 5.08
C GLY A 175 26.17 -51.33 3.69
N ASP A 176 27.11 -50.77 2.94
CA ASP A 176 28.51 -51.12 2.75
C ASP A 176 29.24 -49.92 2.06
N HIS A 177 30.57 -50.01 2.01
CA HIS A 177 31.59 -49.03 1.69
C HIS A 177 31.55 -48.38 0.28
N SER A 178 31.96 -47.10 0.19
CA SER A 178 33.21 -46.66 -0.48
C SER A 178 33.15 -45.25 -1.12
N LYS A 179 34.28 -44.53 -0.92
CA LYS A 179 34.89 -43.40 -1.68
C LYS A 179 34.81 -41.98 -1.07
N LYS A 180 35.99 -41.55 -0.56
CA LYS A 180 36.37 -40.18 -0.20
C LYS A 180 36.43 -39.25 -1.42
N PRO A 181 36.24 -37.92 -1.27
CA PRO A 181 36.37 -36.94 -2.36
C PRO A 181 37.84 -36.48 -2.57
N PRO A 182 38.24 -36.06 -3.80
CA PRO A 182 39.56 -35.49 -4.04
C PRO A 182 39.63 -33.98 -3.72
N GLY A 183 40.83 -33.52 -3.35
CA GLY A 183 41.11 -32.27 -2.67
C GLY A 183 41.02 -30.97 -3.48
N ARG A 184 40.87 -29.86 -2.75
CA ARG A 184 40.87 -28.48 -3.25
C ARG A 184 42.25 -28.06 -3.74
N GLY A 185 42.36 -27.77 -5.04
CA GLY A 185 43.45 -26.98 -5.61
C GLY A 185 43.38 -25.52 -5.14
N ARG A 186 44.50 -25.00 -4.64
CA ARG A 186 44.69 -23.63 -4.17
C ARG A 186 44.90 -22.71 -5.38
N LYS A 187 43.93 -21.84 -5.71
CA LYS A 187 44.10 -20.80 -6.74
C LYS A 187 44.83 -19.60 -6.14
N VAL A 188 45.98 -19.26 -6.73
CA VAL A 188 46.78 -18.06 -6.48
C VAL A 188 46.47 -17.07 -7.59
N GLY A 189 46.19 -15.81 -7.25
CA GLY A 189 45.91 -14.72 -8.20
C GLY A 189 44.67 -13.94 -7.80
N ARG A 190 44.84 -12.68 -7.37
CA ARG A 190 43.74 -11.78 -6.99
C ARG A 190 43.37 -10.95 -8.21
N GLU A 191 42.52 -11.48 -9.09
CA GLU A 191 41.92 -10.69 -10.16
C GLU A 191 41.05 -9.58 -9.56
N ARG A 192 41.30 -8.33 -9.93
CA ARG A 192 40.41 -7.21 -9.64
C ARG A 192 39.28 -7.26 -10.66
N VAL A 193 38.10 -7.71 -10.24
CA VAL A 193 36.93 -7.78 -11.11
C VAL A 193 36.09 -6.52 -10.94
N PHE A 194 36.01 -5.71 -12.00
CA PHE A 194 35.04 -4.63 -12.19
C PHE A 194 33.67 -5.27 -12.50
N ALA A 195 32.91 -5.61 -11.46
CA ALA A 195 31.51 -5.99 -11.60
C ALA A 195 30.66 -5.11 -10.67
N PRO A 196 29.54 -4.55 -11.13
CA PRO A 196 28.63 -3.82 -10.26
C PRO A 196 28.13 -4.74 -9.13
N ALA A 197 27.95 -4.19 -7.94
CA ALA A 197 27.61 -4.94 -6.71
C ALA A 197 26.33 -5.80 -6.83
N SER A 198 25.49 -5.52 -7.82
CA SER A 198 24.31 -6.28 -8.20
C SER A 198 24.61 -7.68 -8.76
N LEU A 199 25.70 -7.85 -9.51
CA LEU A 199 26.07 -9.14 -10.13
C LEU A 199 26.96 -10.03 -9.24
N ALA A 200 27.62 -9.45 -8.23
CA ALA A 200 28.39 -10.24 -7.25
C ALA A 200 27.51 -11.25 -6.49
N ARG A 201 26.22 -10.93 -6.32
CA ARG A 201 25.22 -11.75 -5.60
C ARG A 201 24.78 -13.01 -6.35
N LEU A 202 24.95 -13.06 -7.68
CA LEU A 202 24.57 -14.22 -8.52
C LEU A 202 25.68 -15.27 -8.65
N ARG A 203 26.93 -14.92 -8.32
CA ARG A 203 28.10 -15.82 -8.46
C ARG A 203 28.38 -16.69 -7.24
N ALA A 204 27.82 -16.35 -6.07
CA ALA A 204 27.97 -17.19 -4.89
C ALA A 204 27.06 -18.42 -5.02
N GLY A 205 27.66 -19.56 -5.35
CA GLY A 205 26.96 -20.84 -5.38
C GLY A 205 26.31 -21.19 -4.03
N PRO A 206 25.39 -22.18 -4.01
CA PRO A 206 24.48 -22.44 -2.88
C PRO A 206 25.17 -22.81 -1.55
N SER A 207 26.47 -23.09 -1.55
CA SER A 207 27.22 -23.53 -0.37
C SER A 207 28.09 -22.45 0.30
N ALA A 208 28.04 -21.19 -0.15
CA ALA A 208 28.95 -20.15 0.32
C ALA A 208 28.25 -18.92 0.89
N VAL A 209 27.18 -19.09 1.68
CA VAL A 209 26.60 -18.01 2.50
C VAL A 209 25.95 -18.58 3.76
N ALA A 210 26.75 -18.73 4.82
CA ALA A 210 26.27 -19.00 6.18
C ALA A 210 25.77 -17.72 6.90
N ASP A 211 25.90 -16.55 6.29
CA ASP A 211 25.43 -15.29 6.86
C ASP A 211 24.01 -14.94 6.39
N ALA A 212 23.05 -15.08 7.30
CA ALA A 212 21.63 -14.73 7.13
C ALA A 212 21.39 -13.25 6.72
N ALA A 213 22.41 -12.40 6.77
CA ALA A 213 22.35 -10.99 6.40
C ALA A 213 22.42 -10.71 4.88
N SER A 214 22.85 -11.67 4.05
CA SER A 214 23.13 -11.41 2.62
C SER A 214 22.24 -12.16 1.62
N LYS A 215 21.26 -12.95 2.09
CA LYS A 215 20.22 -13.52 1.23
C LYS A 215 19.15 -12.46 0.95
N PRO A 216 18.61 -12.32 -0.28
CA PRO A 216 17.44 -11.49 -0.54
C PRO A 216 16.30 -11.97 0.36
N ARG A 217 15.96 -11.19 1.38
CA ARG A 217 14.79 -11.44 2.22
C ARG A 217 13.57 -11.18 1.34
N ARG A 218 12.93 -12.25 0.84
CA ARG A 218 11.64 -12.16 0.16
C ARG A 218 10.62 -11.63 1.16
N THR A 219 10.33 -10.34 1.20
CA THR A 219 9.29 -9.83 2.11
C THR A 219 7.91 -10.21 1.57
N ARG A 220 6.84 -9.94 2.33
CA ARG A 220 5.47 -10.10 1.80
C ARG A 220 5.08 -9.01 0.78
N ALA A 221 6.04 -8.22 0.32
CA ALA A 221 5.87 -7.20 -0.72
C ALA A 221 5.23 -7.73 -2.01
N HIS A 222 5.41 -9.01 -2.34
CA HIS A 222 4.76 -9.65 -3.51
C HIS A 222 3.22 -9.64 -3.45
N LEU A 223 2.63 -9.44 -2.28
CA LEU A 223 1.17 -9.34 -2.13
C LEU A 223 0.64 -7.93 -2.44
N ILE A 224 1.49 -6.90 -2.38
CA ILE A 224 1.09 -5.49 -2.49
C ILE A 224 0.51 -5.20 -3.88
N GLY A 225 1.15 -5.70 -4.94
CA GLY A 225 0.73 -5.46 -6.32
C GLY A 225 -0.69 -5.90 -6.60
N ALA A 226 -0.92 -7.21 -6.56
CA ALA A 226 -2.23 -7.79 -6.87
C ALA A 226 -3.31 -7.44 -5.85
N SER A 227 -2.96 -7.27 -4.58
CA SER A 227 -3.96 -7.17 -3.51
C SER A 227 -4.30 -5.75 -3.08
N LEU A 228 -3.36 -4.81 -3.19
CA LEU A 228 -3.52 -3.43 -2.72
C LEU A 228 -3.48 -2.43 -3.88
N ALA A 229 -2.35 -2.39 -4.61
CA ALA A 229 -2.15 -1.41 -5.67
C ALA A 229 -3.08 -1.62 -6.88
N GLY A 230 -3.28 -2.88 -7.30
CA GLY A 230 -4.14 -3.23 -8.44
C GLY A 230 -5.60 -2.77 -8.27
N PRO A 231 -6.28 -3.14 -7.16
CA PRO A 231 -7.63 -2.66 -6.89
C PRO A 231 -7.73 -1.13 -6.77
N LEU A 232 -6.71 -0.47 -6.19
CA LEU A 232 -6.67 1.00 -6.12
C LEU A 232 -6.51 1.64 -7.52
N LEU A 233 -5.65 1.08 -8.37
CA LEU A 233 -5.47 1.54 -9.75
C LEU A 233 -6.79 1.52 -10.52
N ALA A 234 -7.57 0.44 -10.39
CA ALA A 234 -8.87 0.32 -11.04
C ALA A 234 -9.85 1.44 -10.64
N GLY A 235 -9.91 1.79 -9.36
CA GLY A 235 -10.72 2.92 -8.89
C GLY A 235 -10.15 4.29 -9.30
N ALA A 236 -8.83 4.43 -9.32
CA ALA A 236 -8.16 5.69 -9.61
C ALA A 236 -8.28 6.11 -11.09
N VAL A 237 -8.34 5.16 -12.02
CA VAL A 237 -8.56 5.44 -13.46
C VAL A 237 -9.85 6.25 -13.66
N GLU A 238 -10.94 5.85 -13.01
CA GLU A 238 -12.22 6.56 -13.13
C GLU A 238 -12.15 7.97 -12.53
N MET A 239 -11.41 8.14 -11.42
CA MET A 239 -11.21 9.46 -10.82
C MET A 239 -10.40 10.41 -11.72
N VAL A 240 -9.35 9.91 -12.35
CA VAL A 240 -8.54 10.67 -13.31
C VAL A 240 -9.39 11.07 -14.52
N ARG A 241 -10.17 10.12 -15.07
CA ARG A 241 -11.10 10.38 -16.18
C ARG A 241 -12.09 11.50 -15.84
N GLN A 242 -12.70 11.44 -14.65
CA GLN A 242 -13.60 12.48 -14.16
C GLN A 242 -12.89 13.83 -13.94
N ALA A 243 -11.63 13.81 -13.49
CA ALA A 243 -10.84 15.02 -13.33
C ALA A 243 -10.53 15.70 -14.68
N GLU A 244 -10.26 14.93 -15.73
CA GLU A 244 -10.05 15.44 -17.09
C GLU A 244 -11.31 16.09 -17.66
N GLU A 245 -12.46 15.42 -17.52
CA GLU A 245 -13.75 15.97 -17.95
C GLU A 245 -14.07 17.28 -17.24
N ARG A 246 -13.80 17.34 -15.93
CA ARG A 246 -14.03 18.53 -15.11
C ARG A 246 -13.02 19.62 -15.35
N ALA A 247 -11.79 19.31 -15.77
CA ALA A 247 -10.77 20.31 -16.06
C ALA A 247 -11.21 21.24 -17.20
N PHE A 248 -11.87 20.71 -18.23
CA PHE A 248 -12.41 21.52 -19.32
C PHE A 248 -13.54 22.46 -18.85
N ALA A 249 -14.45 21.95 -18.03
CA ALA A 249 -15.52 22.75 -17.43
C ALA A 249 -14.95 23.85 -16.50
N ALA A 250 -14.01 23.49 -15.64
CA ALA A 250 -13.36 24.40 -14.70
C ALA A 250 -12.59 25.52 -15.42
N ALA A 251 -11.89 25.23 -16.52
CA ALA A 251 -11.20 26.24 -17.31
C ALA A 251 -12.18 27.27 -17.92
N ARG A 252 -13.37 26.82 -18.34
CA ARG A 252 -14.42 27.69 -18.86
C ARG A 252 -15.03 28.56 -17.75
N GLU A 253 -15.27 27.98 -16.57
CA GLU A 253 -15.75 28.71 -15.40
C GLU A 253 -14.73 29.75 -14.91
N GLU A 254 -13.44 29.40 -14.88
CA GLU A 254 -12.38 30.31 -14.50
C GLU A 254 -12.23 31.45 -15.52
N ALA A 255 -12.36 31.17 -16.82
CA ALA A 255 -12.38 32.21 -17.85
C ALA A 255 -13.58 33.16 -17.68
N ALA A 256 -14.76 32.63 -17.34
CA ALA A 256 -15.95 33.43 -17.06
C ALA A 256 -15.82 34.26 -15.78
N ALA A 257 -15.19 33.72 -14.73
CA ALA A 257 -14.91 34.43 -13.49
C ALA A 257 -13.87 35.55 -13.70
N ARG A 258 -12.84 35.32 -14.51
CA ARG A 258 -11.87 36.38 -14.88
C ARG A 258 -12.53 37.51 -15.66
N ALA A 259 -13.59 37.22 -16.41
CA ALA A 259 -14.38 38.23 -17.13
C ALA A 259 -15.36 39.00 -16.24
N ASN A 260 -15.69 38.48 -15.04
CA ASN A 260 -16.60 39.13 -14.10
C ASN A 260 -15.97 39.23 -12.69
N PRO A 261 -15.42 40.39 -12.30
CA PRO A 261 -14.71 40.57 -11.04
C PRO A 261 -15.57 40.39 -9.78
N ASP A 262 -16.90 40.44 -9.90
CA ASP A 262 -17.85 40.22 -8.80
C ASP A 262 -18.25 38.74 -8.65
N ALA A 263 -17.81 37.86 -9.55
CA ALA A 263 -18.13 36.45 -9.49
C ALA A 263 -17.32 35.75 -8.38
N VAL A 264 -18.03 35.14 -7.41
CA VAL A 264 -17.42 34.27 -6.41
C VAL A 264 -17.02 32.95 -7.09
N HIS A 265 -15.75 32.82 -7.46
CA HIS A 265 -15.20 31.59 -8.02
C HIS A 265 -14.50 30.78 -6.93
N VAL A 266 -14.97 29.55 -6.70
CA VAL A 266 -14.25 28.56 -5.89
C VAL A 266 -13.33 27.79 -6.84
N PRO A 267 -11.99 27.83 -6.64
CA PRO A 267 -11.05 27.11 -7.50
C PRO A 267 -11.45 25.65 -7.65
N GLY A 268 -11.63 25.20 -8.89
CA GLY A 268 -12.11 23.86 -9.21
C GLY A 268 -11.22 22.76 -8.62
N GLY A 269 -11.85 21.69 -8.11
CA GLY A 269 -11.16 20.50 -7.59
C GLY A 269 -11.85 19.89 -6.39
N GLY A 270 -12.42 20.71 -5.51
CA GLY A 270 -13.25 20.26 -4.40
C GLY A 270 -12.66 19.11 -3.58
N ILE A 271 -13.55 18.34 -2.96
CA ILE A 271 -13.21 17.17 -2.15
C ILE A 271 -12.62 16.04 -3.02
N ASP A 272 -13.05 15.91 -4.27
CA ASP A 272 -12.59 14.84 -5.17
C ASP A 272 -11.10 14.97 -5.54
N ALA A 273 -10.59 16.19 -5.69
CA ALA A 273 -9.16 16.42 -5.90
C ALA A 273 -8.32 16.06 -4.67
N LEU A 274 -8.86 16.22 -3.45
CA LEU A 274 -8.18 15.76 -2.23
C LEU A 274 -8.06 14.24 -2.22
N VAL A 275 -9.15 13.54 -2.53
CA VAL A 275 -9.16 12.08 -2.62
C VAL A 275 -8.21 11.62 -3.73
N LEU A 276 -8.24 12.23 -4.92
CA LEU A 276 -7.36 11.89 -6.05
C LEU A 276 -5.88 12.07 -5.67
N GLY A 277 -5.53 13.22 -5.08
CA GLY A 277 -4.17 13.47 -4.60
C GLY A 277 -3.71 12.43 -3.59
N ARG A 278 -4.57 12.06 -2.62
CA ARG A 278 -4.22 11.01 -1.66
C ARG A 278 -4.09 9.64 -2.32
N THR A 279 -4.96 9.32 -3.29
CA THR A 279 -4.91 8.04 -4.04
C THR A 279 -3.59 7.91 -4.78
N LEU A 280 -3.16 8.95 -5.51
CA LEU A 280 -1.86 8.98 -6.19
C LEU A 280 -0.71 8.83 -5.18
N GLY A 281 -0.77 9.54 -4.05
CA GLY A 281 0.20 9.40 -2.97
C GLY A 281 0.29 7.97 -2.43
N CYS A 282 -0.86 7.33 -2.20
CA CYS A 282 -0.95 5.95 -1.72
C CYS A 282 -0.37 4.95 -2.74
N LEU A 283 -0.64 5.14 -4.03
CA LEU A 283 -0.04 4.34 -5.10
C LEU A 283 1.49 4.48 -5.12
N GLY A 284 2.02 5.70 -4.93
CA GLY A 284 3.45 5.94 -4.77
C GLY A 284 4.06 5.19 -3.57
N GLU A 285 3.38 5.23 -2.41
CA GLU A 285 3.79 4.47 -1.22
C GLU A 285 3.74 2.95 -1.46
N CYS A 286 2.71 2.46 -2.16
CA CYS A 286 2.58 1.05 -2.53
C CYS A 286 3.73 0.60 -3.45
N CYS A 287 4.10 1.40 -4.45
CA CYS A 287 5.27 1.13 -5.30
C CYS A 287 6.55 1.04 -4.46
N ALA A 288 6.80 2.04 -3.61
CA ALA A 288 7.99 2.07 -2.76
C ALA A 288 8.06 0.84 -1.82
N ALA A 289 6.91 0.42 -1.27
CA ALA A 289 6.79 -0.77 -0.44
C ALA A 289 6.97 -2.08 -1.25
N ALA A 290 6.53 -2.09 -2.51
CA ALA A 290 6.62 -3.22 -3.43
C ALA A 290 7.99 -3.37 -4.11
N ARG A 291 9.01 -2.55 -3.82
CA ARG A 291 10.35 -2.58 -4.48
C ARG A 291 11.06 -3.94 -4.56
N ASN A 292 10.73 -4.86 -3.65
CA ASN A 292 11.32 -6.21 -3.61
C ASN A 292 10.40 -7.29 -4.20
N ALA A 293 9.25 -6.88 -4.74
CA ALA A 293 8.26 -7.75 -5.34
C ALA A 293 8.67 -8.13 -6.78
N PRO A 294 8.36 -9.36 -7.24
CA PRO A 294 8.67 -9.78 -8.60
C PRO A 294 7.88 -9.02 -9.67
N ASP A 295 6.72 -8.47 -9.30
CA ASP A 295 5.81 -7.68 -10.13
C ASP A 295 5.99 -6.17 -9.96
N ALA A 296 7.02 -5.71 -9.22
CA ALA A 296 7.29 -4.29 -8.98
C ALA A 296 7.32 -3.45 -10.27
N ALA A 297 8.00 -3.96 -11.31
CA ALA A 297 8.08 -3.32 -12.62
C ALA A 297 6.71 -3.17 -13.32
N LYS A 298 5.80 -4.13 -13.13
CA LYS A 298 4.45 -4.08 -13.71
C LYS A 298 3.59 -3.04 -13.01
N ILE A 299 3.63 -3.01 -11.67
CA ILE A 299 2.90 -2.03 -10.87
C ILE A 299 3.42 -0.62 -11.17
N ALA A 300 4.75 -0.45 -11.22
CA ALA A 300 5.38 0.82 -11.54
C ALA A 300 4.95 1.34 -12.92
N GLY A 301 4.92 0.48 -13.94
CA GLY A 301 4.43 0.85 -15.27
C GLY A 301 2.99 1.36 -15.25
N ALA A 302 2.08 0.65 -14.58
CA ALA A 302 0.68 1.06 -14.46
C ALA A 302 0.49 2.36 -13.65
N VAL A 303 1.27 2.56 -12.58
CA VAL A 303 1.26 3.80 -11.80
C VAL A 303 1.82 4.97 -12.60
N LEU A 304 2.88 4.77 -13.38
CA LEU A 304 3.42 5.81 -14.26
C LEU A 304 2.41 6.20 -15.32
N GLU A 305 1.75 5.24 -15.98
CA GLU A 305 0.72 5.50 -16.97
C GLU A 305 -0.43 6.35 -16.40
N LEU A 306 -0.94 5.98 -15.21
CA LEU A 306 -1.98 6.73 -14.53
C LEU A 306 -1.49 8.12 -14.07
N ALA A 307 -0.34 8.19 -13.40
CA ALA A 307 0.16 9.42 -12.80
C ALA A 307 0.61 10.43 -13.84
N LEU A 308 1.08 9.99 -15.02
CA LEU A 308 1.48 10.83 -16.14
C LEU A 308 0.31 11.29 -17.03
N SER A 309 -0.90 10.80 -16.77
CA SER A 309 -2.10 11.28 -17.45
C SER A 309 -2.25 12.81 -17.32
N PRO A 310 -2.80 13.48 -18.35
CA PRO A 310 -3.09 14.91 -18.28
C PRO A 310 -3.95 15.29 -17.07
N GLY A 311 -4.92 14.45 -16.71
CA GLY A 311 -5.78 14.62 -15.53
C GLY A 311 -5.05 14.68 -14.20
N ALA A 312 -3.87 14.05 -14.08
CA ALA A 312 -3.06 14.07 -12.88
C ALA A 312 -1.92 15.10 -12.97
N MET A 313 -1.10 15.05 -14.03
CA MET A 313 0.09 15.89 -14.16
C MET A 313 -0.21 17.36 -14.39
N ASN A 314 -1.30 17.67 -15.11
CA ASN A 314 -1.69 19.05 -15.43
C ASN A 314 -2.90 19.50 -14.62
N HIS A 315 -3.20 18.80 -13.52
CA HIS A 315 -4.36 19.10 -12.68
C HIS A 315 -4.28 20.54 -12.14
N ALA A 316 -5.42 21.24 -12.09
CA ALA A 316 -5.49 22.63 -11.63
C ALA A 316 -4.92 22.80 -10.21
N GLN A 317 -5.27 21.86 -9.32
CA GLN A 317 -4.83 21.86 -7.94
C GLN A 317 -3.37 21.39 -7.78
N PRO A 318 -2.49 22.17 -7.10
CA PRO A 318 -1.08 21.85 -6.97
C PRO A 318 -0.81 20.57 -6.17
N HIS A 319 -1.62 20.27 -5.14
CA HIS A 319 -1.42 19.06 -4.34
C HIS A 319 -1.61 17.78 -5.15
N VAL A 320 -2.48 17.78 -6.17
CA VAL A 320 -2.66 16.63 -7.08
C VAL A 320 -1.43 16.45 -7.95
N ARG A 321 -0.90 17.53 -8.54
CA ARG A 321 0.32 17.49 -9.35
C ARG A 321 1.53 17.02 -8.54
N ARG A 322 1.68 17.53 -7.31
CA ARG A 322 2.70 17.06 -6.36
C ARG A 322 2.55 15.56 -6.08
N ALA A 323 1.32 15.10 -5.83
CA ALA A 323 1.06 13.69 -5.57
C ALA A 323 1.33 12.80 -6.79
N ALA A 324 1.00 13.26 -8.00
CA ALA A 324 1.33 12.57 -9.26
C ALA A 324 2.85 12.41 -9.42
N LEU A 325 3.62 13.49 -9.23
CA LEU A 325 5.08 13.44 -9.28
C LEU A 325 5.68 12.55 -8.17
N PHE A 326 5.11 12.58 -6.96
CA PHE A 326 5.50 11.68 -5.89
C PHE A 326 5.22 10.21 -6.25
N ALA A 327 4.08 9.92 -6.87
CA ALA A 327 3.75 8.58 -7.36
C ALA A 327 4.76 8.11 -8.42
N CYS A 328 5.15 8.99 -9.35
CA CYS A 328 6.21 8.71 -10.33
C CYS A 328 7.55 8.41 -9.66
N VAL A 329 7.97 9.19 -8.66
CA VAL A 329 9.20 8.92 -7.88
C VAL A 329 9.12 7.55 -7.21
N GLY A 330 7.99 7.22 -6.56
CA GLY A 330 7.77 5.92 -5.93
C GLY A 330 7.82 4.76 -6.94
N ALA A 331 7.22 4.95 -8.12
CA ALA A 331 7.24 3.97 -9.20
C ALA A 331 8.67 3.72 -9.70
N VAL A 332 9.37 4.76 -10.13
CA VAL A 332 10.75 4.67 -10.66
C VAL A 332 11.70 4.02 -9.66
N THR A 333 11.69 4.48 -8.41
CA THR A 333 12.59 3.97 -7.37
C THR A 333 12.28 2.54 -6.93
N SER A 334 11.11 2.00 -7.28
CA SER A 334 10.73 0.62 -7.01
C SER A 334 11.13 -0.36 -8.12
N VAL A 335 11.49 0.13 -9.31
CA VAL A 335 11.86 -0.70 -10.47
C VAL A 335 13.30 -1.22 -10.30
N PRO A 336 13.54 -2.54 -10.41
CA PRO A 336 14.90 -3.07 -10.45
C PRO A 336 15.65 -2.60 -11.72
N PRO A 337 16.93 -2.18 -11.64
CA PRO A 337 17.68 -1.70 -12.82
C PRO A 337 17.73 -2.69 -13.97
N ALA A 338 17.78 -4.00 -13.67
CA ALA A 338 17.72 -5.03 -14.71
C ALA A 338 16.36 -5.03 -15.45
N ALA A 339 15.25 -4.82 -14.75
CA ALA A 339 13.93 -4.72 -15.35
C ALA A 339 13.78 -3.43 -16.17
N ALA A 340 14.32 -2.31 -15.68
CA ALA A 340 14.39 -1.05 -16.43
C ALA A 340 15.20 -1.22 -17.73
N TRP A 341 16.40 -1.80 -17.63
CA TRP A 341 17.24 -2.10 -18.80
C TRP A 341 16.51 -2.99 -19.81
N HIS A 342 15.87 -4.08 -19.37
CA HIS A 342 15.12 -4.95 -20.27
C HIS A 342 13.92 -4.26 -20.95
N ALA A 343 13.26 -3.34 -20.25
CA ALA A 343 12.18 -2.54 -20.80
C ALA A 343 12.70 -1.53 -21.85
N LEU A 344 13.80 -0.82 -21.54
CA LEU A 344 14.36 0.23 -22.40
C LEU A 344 15.15 -0.32 -23.60
N SER A 345 15.93 -1.38 -23.40
CA SER A 345 16.78 -1.96 -24.45
C SER A 345 16.00 -2.71 -25.53
N GLY A 346 14.68 -2.86 -25.37
CA GLY A 346 13.84 -3.60 -26.32
C GLY A 346 14.37 -5.02 -26.46
N GLY A 347 14.14 -5.88 -25.46
CA GLY A 347 14.62 -7.27 -25.44
C GLY A 347 14.60 -7.96 -26.80
N VAL A 348 15.61 -8.83 -27.03
CA VAL A 348 15.85 -9.57 -28.29
C VAL A 348 14.53 -10.08 -28.88
N GLY A 349 14.06 -9.42 -29.94
CA GLY A 349 12.79 -9.72 -30.61
C GLY A 349 11.76 -8.59 -30.70
N GLY A 350 12.05 -7.37 -30.24
CA GLY A 350 11.21 -6.18 -30.53
C GLY A 350 9.88 -6.09 -29.75
N VAL A 351 9.56 -7.06 -28.90
CA VAL A 351 8.29 -7.11 -28.14
C VAL A 351 8.32 -6.20 -26.89
N ALA A 352 9.50 -5.81 -26.38
CA ALA A 352 9.63 -4.93 -25.22
C ALA A 352 9.63 -3.42 -25.57
N ALA A 353 9.74 -3.07 -26.86
CA ALA A 353 9.67 -1.69 -27.37
C ALA A 353 8.27 -1.04 -27.25
N GLY A 354 7.36 -1.64 -26.48
CA GLY A 354 6.02 -1.13 -26.21
C GLY A 354 5.49 -1.49 -24.81
N SER A 355 6.37 -1.81 -23.85
CA SER A 355 5.91 -2.05 -22.47
C SER A 355 5.47 -0.75 -21.80
N ALA A 356 4.38 -0.80 -21.01
CA ALA A 356 3.88 0.36 -20.26
C ALA A 356 4.98 1.00 -19.38
N LEU A 357 5.92 0.20 -18.88
CA LEU A 357 7.08 0.69 -18.14
C LEU A 357 8.03 1.50 -19.02
N ALA A 358 8.42 1.00 -20.20
CA ALA A 358 9.32 1.73 -21.10
C ALA A 358 8.69 3.06 -21.56
N GLY A 359 7.42 3.03 -21.95
CA GLY A 359 6.67 4.23 -22.33
C GLY A 359 6.53 5.22 -21.16
N GLY A 360 6.23 4.72 -19.97
CA GLY A 360 6.11 5.53 -18.75
C GLY A 360 7.43 6.18 -18.33
N LEU A 361 8.56 5.47 -18.44
CA LEU A 361 9.88 6.03 -18.12
C LEU A 361 10.27 7.16 -19.09
N ALA A 362 10.07 6.96 -20.40
CA ALA A 362 10.33 8.00 -21.40
C ALA A 362 9.41 9.21 -21.22
N ALA A 363 8.10 8.97 -21.01
CA ALA A 363 7.13 10.04 -20.78
C ALA A 363 7.42 10.82 -19.48
N LEU A 364 7.97 10.16 -18.45
CA LEU A 364 8.34 10.82 -17.21
C LEU A 364 9.48 11.81 -17.39
N GLU A 365 10.53 11.46 -18.14
CA GLU A 365 11.67 12.36 -18.38
C GLU A 365 11.21 13.69 -18.98
N ASP A 366 10.36 13.58 -20.02
CA ASP A 366 9.72 14.69 -20.71
C ASP A 366 8.77 15.49 -19.80
N ALA A 367 7.86 14.81 -19.11
CA ALA A 367 6.85 15.46 -18.28
C ALA A 367 7.47 16.15 -17.06
N ALA A 368 8.43 15.50 -16.39
CA ALA A 368 9.15 16.07 -15.26
C ALA A 368 10.06 17.22 -15.69
N GLY A 369 10.67 17.14 -16.88
CA GLY A 369 11.44 18.25 -17.45
C GLY A 369 10.61 19.50 -17.69
N ARG A 370 9.43 19.35 -18.29
CA ARG A 370 8.48 20.46 -18.44
C ARG A 370 8.04 20.98 -17.08
N ALA A 371 7.52 20.12 -16.20
CA ALA A 371 7.00 20.52 -14.89
C ALA A 371 8.05 21.27 -14.04
N ARG A 372 9.31 20.82 -14.05
CA ARG A 372 10.41 21.50 -13.35
C ARG A 372 10.59 22.95 -13.77
N VAL A 373 10.34 23.28 -15.04
CA VAL A 373 10.53 24.63 -15.58
C VAL A 373 9.25 25.46 -15.49
N THR A 374 8.11 24.85 -15.81
CA THR A 374 6.86 25.58 -16.07
C THR A 374 5.83 25.49 -14.96
N ASP A 375 5.95 24.57 -13.99
CA ASP A 375 4.94 24.44 -12.94
C ASP A 375 4.95 25.69 -12.06
N PRO A 376 3.79 26.33 -11.79
CA PRO A 376 3.71 27.51 -10.93
C PRO A 376 4.14 27.21 -9.49
N ASP A 377 3.98 25.98 -9.04
CA ASP A 377 4.22 25.56 -7.66
C ASP A 377 5.68 25.12 -7.42
N GLY A 378 6.32 25.70 -6.41
CA GLY A 378 7.73 25.43 -6.08
C GLY A 378 8.00 24.00 -5.62
N ASP A 379 7.09 23.42 -4.84
CA ASP A 379 7.23 22.05 -4.34
C ASP A 379 7.07 21.04 -5.47
N ALA A 380 6.12 21.28 -6.40
CA ALA A 380 5.96 20.49 -7.62
C ALA A 380 7.23 20.52 -8.48
N ARG A 381 7.86 21.70 -8.67
CA ARG A 381 9.16 21.79 -9.38
C ARG A 381 10.26 20.97 -8.69
N GLY A 382 10.31 21.00 -7.35
CA GLY A 382 11.25 20.19 -6.56
C GLY A 382 11.03 18.69 -6.71
N LEU A 383 9.78 18.23 -6.69
CA LEU A 383 9.43 16.82 -6.92
C LEU A 383 9.71 16.39 -8.37
N ALA A 384 9.49 17.27 -9.35
CA ALA A 384 9.81 17.03 -10.74
C ALA A 384 11.33 16.83 -10.93
N LEU A 385 12.16 17.68 -10.31
CA LEU A 385 13.61 17.46 -10.29
C LEU A 385 13.97 16.11 -9.68
N ARG A 386 13.35 15.74 -8.55
CA ARG A 386 13.61 14.43 -7.93
C ARG A 386 13.20 13.27 -8.83
N ALA A 387 12.09 13.38 -9.54
CA ALA A 387 11.64 12.39 -10.50
C ALA A 387 12.64 12.22 -11.66
N GLN A 388 13.15 13.32 -12.21
CA GLN A 388 14.20 13.28 -13.25
C GLN A 388 15.47 12.60 -12.75
N LEU A 389 15.97 12.98 -11.57
CA LEU A 389 17.18 12.38 -11.01
C LEU A 389 16.99 10.88 -10.74
N SER A 390 15.82 10.50 -10.22
CA SER A 390 15.51 9.08 -9.97
C SER A 390 15.43 8.28 -11.26
N ALA A 391 14.91 8.88 -12.35
CA ALA A 391 14.83 8.22 -13.65
C ALA A 391 16.22 8.08 -14.31
N ALA A 392 17.11 9.06 -14.10
CA ALA A 392 18.48 9.02 -14.59
C ALA A 392 19.38 8.01 -13.85
N ASP A 393 19.00 7.62 -12.62
CA ASP A 393 19.71 6.61 -11.82
C ASP A 393 19.38 5.15 -12.20
N LEU A 394 18.36 4.93 -13.05
CA LEU A 394 17.97 3.61 -13.57
C LEU A 394 18.82 3.20 -14.77
#